data_AF-A0A968JVS9-F1
#
_entry.id   AF-A0A968JVS9-F1
#
_cell.length_a   1.000
_cell.length_b   1.000
_cell.length_c   1.000
_cell.angle_alpha   90.00
_cell.angle_beta   90.00
_cell.angle_gamma   90.00
#
_symmetry.space_group_name_H-M   'P 1'
#
loop_
_entity.id
_entity.type
_entity.pdbx_description
1 polymer ?
#
loop_
_entity_poly.entity_id
_entity_poly.type
_entity_poly.pdbx_seq_one_letter_code
_entity_poly.pdbx_strand_id
1 'polypeptide(L)'
;MSDWNAVHSVLPTLNSGLDLEMPGGEFLKPDTVISLVRSGKVSVETIDDKVRRILRVMFRLNLFNDRTKNGEFNTPAHRELAFEAAVKGIVLLKNNNNLLPFHNSTKSIAVIGPNAAIARTGAGGSARVNPFYSVSPLEGLKNKMNNDIEINYAPGIYMDNKGVVVSKEYLLTPDGKSRGLEGTYFNGIEIGKTGWVREQIP
;
A
#
# COMPACT_ATOMS: atom_id res chain seq x y z
N MET A 1 -16.32 -8.42 -9.79
CA MET A 1 -16.43 -8.17 -8.33
C MET A 1 -16.83 -6.72 -8.12
N SER A 2 -17.51 -6.39 -7.01
CA SER A 2 -17.81 -5.01 -6.61
C SER A 2 -16.56 -4.32 -6.05
N ASP A 3 -16.57 -2.98 -6.00
CA ASP A 3 -15.74 -2.27 -5.01
C ASP A 3 -16.28 -2.55 -3.58
N TRP A 4 -15.52 -2.18 -2.56
CA TRP A 4 -15.85 -2.44 -1.16
C TRP A 4 -17.17 -1.74 -0.77
N ASN A 5 -18.14 -2.51 -0.31
CA ASN A 5 -19.48 -2.04 0.09
C ASN A 5 -20.31 -1.39 -1.05
N ALA A 6 -19.96 -1.64 -2.31
CA ALA A 6 -20.64 -1.02 -3.46
C ALA A 6 -21.85 -1.83 -3.99
N VAL A 7 -22.27 -2.88 -3.30
CA VAL A 7 -23.51 -3.61 -3.60
C VAL A 7 -24.64 -2.99 -2.78
N HIS A 8 -25.76 -2.68 -3.45
CA HIS A 8 -26.91 -2.00 -2.82
C HIS A 8 -28.26 -2.66 -3.15
N SER A 9 -28.24 -3.84 -3.77
CA SER A 9 -29.43 -4.58 -4.12
C SER A 9 -29.13 -6.07 -4.19
N VAL A 10 -30.16 -6.91 -4.04
CA VAL A 10 -30.02 -8.37 -4.12
C VAL A 10 -30.42 -8.87 -5.49
N LEU A 11 -31.71 -8.83 -5.83
CA LEU A 11 -32.24 -9.44 -7.04
C LEU A 11 -31.71 -8.81 -8.35
N PRO A 12 -31.63 -7.48 -8.49
CA PRO A 12 -31.00 -6.88 -9.67
C PRO A 12 -29.53 -7.29 -9.80
N THR A 13 -28.79 -7.31 -8.68
CA THR A 13 -27.38 -7.75 -8.66
C THR A 13 -27.25 -9.20 -9.13
N LEU A 14 -28.05 -10.12 -8.61
CA LEU A 14 -28.05 -11.54 -9.01
C LEU A 14 -28.41 -11.73 -10.49
N ASN A 15 -29.31 -10.93 -11.04
CA ASN A 15 -29.67 -11.02 -12.46
C ASN A 15 -28.78 -10.17 -13.38
N SER A 16 -27.76 -9.49 -12.83
CA SER A 16 -26.78 -8.67 -13.58
C SER A 16 -25.43 -9.38 -13.73
N GLY A 17 -24.43 -8.70 -14.30
CA GLY A 17 -23.07 -9.21 -14.48
C GLY A 17 -22.17 -9.19 -13.24
N LEU A 18 -22.68 -8.84 -12.05
CA LEU A 18 -21.87 -8.84 -10.83
C LEU A 18 -21.76 -10.26 -10.24
N ASP A 19 -20.52 -10.76 -10.15
CA ASP A 19 -20.25 -12.14 -9.72
C ASP A 19 -19.89 -12.29 -8.24
N LEU A 20 -19.27 -11.27 -7.63
CA LEU A 20 -18.72 -11.32 -6.27
C LEU A 20 -18.92 -9.97 -5.57
N GLU A 21 -19.62 -9.99 -4.44
CA GLU A 21 -19.72 -8.87 -3.51
C GLU A 21 -18.49 -8.82 -2.59
N MET A 22 -17.93 -7.62 -2.43
CA MET A 22 -16.79 -7.35 -1.56
C MET A 22 -17.13 -6.30 -0.50
N PRO A 23 -16.57 -6.39 0.71
CA PRO A 23 -15.61 -7.43 1.15
C PRO A 23 -16.16 -8.77 1.56
N GLY A 24 -17.40 -8.73 2.03
CA GLY A 24 -18.15 -9.88 2.46
C GLY A 24 -19.55 -9.78 1.89
N GLY A 25 -20.30 -10.87 1.95
CA GLY A 25 -21.70 -10.88 1.53
C GLY A 25 -22.58 -10.18 2.58
N GLU A 26 -22.90 -8.90 2.39
CA GLU A 26 -23.92 -8.23 3.18
C GLU A 26 -25.30 -8.41 2.54
N PHE A 27 -25.37 -8.22 1.22
CA PHE A 27 -26.59 -8.36 0.41
C PHE A 27 -26.75 -9.76 -0.19
N LEU A 28 -25.67 -10.32 -0.72
CA LEU A 28 -25.63 -11.64 -1.34
C LEU A 28 -25.27 -12.74 -0.33
N LYS A 29 -25.91 -12.70 0.85
CA LYS A 29 -25.74 -13.73 1.89
C LYS A 29 -26.24 -15.08 1.38
N PRO A 30 -25.62 -16.20 1.82
CA PRO A 30 -26.04 -17.55 1.42
C PRO A 30 -27.56 -17.77 1.58
N ASP A 31 -28.12 -17.46 2.75
CA ASP A 31 -29.54 -17.68 3.03
C ASP A 31 -30.46 -16.85 2.12
N THR A 32 -30.08 -15.60 1.84
CA THR A 32 -30.80 -14.71 0.94
C THR A 32 -30.80 -15.27 -0.49
N VAL A 33 -29.64 -15.69 -1.00
CA VAL A 33 -29.51 -16.24 -2.35
C VAL A 33 -30.25 -17.57 -2.47
N ILE A 34 -30.09 -18.48 -1.50
CA ILE A 34 -30.77 -19.79 -1.46
C ILE A 34 -32.29 -19.61 -1.44
N SER A 35 -32.82 -18.66 -0.66
CA SER A 35 -34.25 -18.35 -0.62
C SER A 35 -34.78 -17.93 -1.99
N LEU A 36 -34.06 -17.04 -2.69
CA LEU A 36 -34.46 -16.56 -4.02
C LEU A 36 -34.43 -17.65 -5.10
N VAL A 37 -33.45 -18.56 -5.02
CA VAL A 37 -33.37 -19.73 -5.90
C VAL A 37 -34.52 -20.69 -5.64
N ARG A 38 -34.78 -21.03 -4.37
CA ARG A 38 -35.90 -21.91 -4.00
C ARG A 38 -37.26 -21.32 -4.38
N SER A 39 -37.42 -20.00 -4.34
CA SER A 39 -38.64 -19.33 -4.77
C SER A 39 -38.77 -19.16 -6.29
N GLY A 40 -37.78 -19.61 -7.09
CA GLY A 40 -37.79 -19.46 -8.54
C GLY A 40 -37.56 -18.03 -9.05
N LYS A 41 -37.16 -17.09 -8.17
CA LYS A 41 -36.89 -15.68 -8.55
C LYS A 41 -35.52 -15.51 -9.23
N VAL A 42 -34.61 -16.43 -8.95
CA VAL A 42 -33.30 -16.56 -9.60
C VAL A 42 -33.14 -18.01 -9.99
N SER A 43 -32.70 -18.27 -11.21
CA SER A 43 -32.50 -19.65 -11.67
C SER A 43 -31.16 -20.21 -11.18
N VAL A 44 -31.04 -21.53 -11.05
CA VAL A 44 -29.77 -22.18 -10.71
C VAL A 44 -28.72 -21.87 -11.78
N GLU A 45 -29.12 -21.82 -13.05
CA GLU A 45 -28.24 -21.52 -14.19
C GLU A 45 -27.62 -20.11 -14.08
N THR A 46 -28.36 -19.15 -13.52
CA THR A 46 -27.85 -17.79 -13.26
C THR A 46 -26.74 -17.80 -12.21
N ILE A 47 -26.90 -18.60 -11.16
CA ILE A 47 -25.86 -18.79 -10.13
C ILE A 47 -24.67 -19.55 -10.71
N ASP A 48 -24.93 -20.63 -11.45
CA ASP A 48 -23.89 -21.44 -12.10
C ASP A 48 -23.05 -20.61 -13.07
N ASP A 49 -23.63 -19.66 -13.81
CA ASP A 49 -22.85 -18.80 -14.70
C ASP A 49 -21.89 -17.88 -13.96
N LYS A 50 -22.32 -17.30 -12.84
CA LYS A 50 -21.45 -16.49 -11.97
C LYS A 50 -20.32 -17.32 -11.38
N VAL A 51 -20.67 -18.48 -10.82
CA VAL A 51 -19.70 -19.42 -10.25
C VAL A 51 -18.70 -19.88 -11.30
N ARG A 52 -19.17 -20.19 -12.53
CA ARG A 52 -18.30 -20.58 -13.65
C ARG A 52 -17.27 -19.51 -13.99
N ARG A 53 -17.61 -18.22 -13.93
CA ARG A 53 -16.67 -17.11 -14.17
C ARG A 53 -15.62 -17.01 -13.08
N ILE A 54 -16.02 -17.16 -11.81
CA ILE A 54 -15.09 -17.20 -10.67
C ILE A 54 -14.15 -18.40 -10.79
N LEU A 55 -14.71 -19.60 -10.99
CA LEU A 55 -13.94 -20.83 -11.16
C LEU A 55 -12.98 -20.76 -12.34
N ARG A 56 -13.38 -20.14 -13.46
CA ARG A 56 -12.49 -19.92 -14.62
C ARG A 56 -11.23 -19.17 -14.22
N VAL A 57 -11.34 -18.09 -13.43
CA VAL A 57 -10.17 -17.35 -12.93
C VAL A 57 -9.34 -18.23 -11.99
N MET A 58 -9.98 -18.97 -11.09
CA MET A 58 -9.29 -19.89 -10.18
C MET A 58 -8.51 -20.99 -10.92
N PHE A 59 -9.07 -21.58 -11.99
CA PHE A 59 -8.38 -22.55 -12.83
C PHE A 59 -7.22 -21.91 -13.60
N ARG A 60 -7.39 -20.71 -14.16
CA ARG A 60 -6.30 -19.99 -14.85
C ARG A 60 -5.12 -19.66 -13.94
N LEU A 61 -5.39 -19.40 -12.66
CA LEU A 61 -4.37 -19.14 -11.65
C LEU A 61 -3.81 -20.44 -11.02
N ASN A 62 -4.27 -21.61 -11.47
CA ASN A 62 -3.84 -22.91 -10.97
C ASN A 62 -4.14 -23.13 -9.48
N LEU A 63 -5.25 -22.57 -8.96
CA LEU A 63 -5.52 -22.56 -7.52
C LEU A 63 -5.89 -23.93 -6.94
N PHE A 64 -6.27 -24.90 -7.77
CA PHE A 64 -6.70 -26.24 -7.37
C PHE A 64 -5.58 -27.29 -7.41
N ASN A 65 -4.41 -26.92 -7.92
CA ASN A 65 -3.23 -27.78 -7.93
C ASN A 65 -2.28 -27.39 -6.80
N ASP A 66 -1.31 -28.27 -6.51
CA ASP A 66 -0.34 -28.03 -5.45
C ASP A 66 0.49 -26.76 -5.73
N ARG A 67 0.30 -25.73 -4.91
CA ARG A 67 1.01 -24.45 -5.04
C ARG A 67 2.39 -24.58 -4.39
N THR A 68 3.28 -25.32 -5.04
CA THR A 68 4.59 -25.68 -4.48
C THR A 68 5.64 -24.56 -4.55
N LYS A 69 5.36 -23.45 -5.25
CA LYS A 69 6.30 -22.32 -5.37
C LYS A 69 5.74 -21.07 -4.71
N ASN A 70 6.38 -20.65 -3.63
CA ASN A 70 6.22 -19.31 -3.10
C ASN A 70 6.81 -18.30 -4.09
N GLY A 71 6.16 -17.16 -4.26
CA GLY A 71 6.74 -16.04 -4.98
C GLY A 71 7.92 -15.42 -4.20
N GLU A 72 8.76 -14.67 -4.90
CA GLU A 72 9.81 -13.88 -4.28
C GLU A 72 9.32 -12.45 -4.01
N PHE A 73 9.90 -11.78 -3.01
CA PHE A 73 9.62 -10.37 -2.72
C PHE A 73 10.92 -9.68 -2.33
N ASN A 74 11.03 -8.37 -2.63
CA ASN A 74 12.21 -7.55 -2.32
C ASN A 74 13.55 -8.14 -2.79
N THR A 75 13.59 -8.69 -4.01
CA THR A 75 14.83 -9.16 -4.63
C THR A 75 15.60 -7.97 -5.23
N PRO A 76 16.91 -8.10 -5.50
CA PRO A 76 17.65 -7.09 -6.25
C PRO A 76 16.99 -6.72 -7.59
N ALA A 77 16.46 -7.72 -8.31
CA ALA A 77 15.77 -7.50 -9.58
C ALA A 77 14.47 -6.68 -9.42
N HIS A 78 13.68 -6.93 -8.36
CA HIS A 78 12.49 -6.11 -8.08
C HIS A 78 12.85 -4.66 -7.78
N ARG A 79 13.93 -4.43 -7.02
CA ARG A 79 14.41 -3.08 -6.69
C ARG A 79 14.89 -2.33 -7.93
N GLU A 80 15.65 -3.01 -8.79
CA GLU A 80 16.14 -2.43 -10.04
C GLU A 80 14.97 -2.06 -10.97
N LEU A 81 13.98 -2.95 -11.12
CA LEU A 81 12.79 -2.67 -11.93
C LEU A 81 11.99 -1.48 -11.38
N ALA A 82 11.82 -1.39 -10.06
CA ALA A 82 11.15 -0.26 -9.43
C ALA A 82 11.92 1.06 -9.65
N PHE A 83 13.25 1.03 -9.55
CA PHE A 83 14.10 2.18 -9.84
C PHE A 83 14.01 2.60 -11.31
N GLU A 84 14.08 1.64 -12.24
CA GLU A 84 13.96 1.88 -13.68
C GLU A 84 12.62 2.52 -14.03
N ALA A 85 11.52 1.97 -13.50
CA ALA A 85 10.18 2.54 -13.69
C ALA A 85 10.07 3.96 -13.14
N ALA A 86 10.66 4.24 -11.97
CA ALA A 86 10.69 5.57 -11.39
C ALA A 86 11.49 6.56 -12.26
N VAL A 87 12.69 6.18 -12.72
CA VAL A 87 13.54 7.01 -13.59
C VAL A 87 12.83 7.32 -14.91
N LYS A 88 12.23 6.32 -15.55
CA LYS A 88 11.50 6.48 -16.81
C LYS A 88 10.18 7.25 -16.67
N GLY A 89 9.63 7.31 -15.46
CA GLY A 89 8.42 8.08 -15.15
C GLY A 89 8.66 9.58 -14.91
N ILE A 90 9.91 10.02 -14.73
CA ILE A 90 10.23 11.43 -14.50
C ILE A 90 10.08 12.22 -15.81
N VAL A 91 9.34 13.34 -15.75
CA VAL A 91 9.17 14.27 -16.87
C VAL A 91 9.89 15.58 -16.58
N LEU A 92 10.86 15.94 -17.43
CA LEU A 92 11.54 17.23 -17.37
C LEU A 92 10.68 18.31 -18.00
N LEU A 93 10.05 19.16 -17.18
CA LEU A 93 9.13 20.20 -17.66
C LEU A 93 9.84 21.46 -18.16
N LYS A 94 10.97 21.83 -17.54
CA LYS A 94 11.72 23.04 -17.89
C LYS A 94 13.21 22.84 -17.60
N ASN A 95 14.05 23.26 -18.54
CA ASN A 95 15.51 23.27 -18.38
C ASN A 95 16.08 24.45 -19.17
N ASN A 96 16.39 25.54 -18.46
CA ASN A 96 16.93 26.76 -19.07
C ASN A 96 18.44 26.81 -18.83
N ASN A 97 19.18 27.41 -19.77
CA ASN A 97 20.62 27.66 -19.66
C ASN A 97 21.45 26.40 -19.35
N ASN A 98 20.99 25.23 -19.82
CA ASN A 98 21.63 23.94 -19.57
C ASN A 98 21.88 23.66 -18.08
N LEU A 99 20.96 24.07 -17.21
CA LEU A 99 21.07 23.86 -15.76
C LEU A 99 21.19 22.36 -15.40
N LEU A 100 20.47 21.51 -16.12
CA LEU A 100 20.53 20.05 -15.99
C LEU A 100 21.10 19.39 -17.24
N PRO A 101 21.90 18.31 -17.10
CA PRO A 101 22.43 17.77 -15.83
C PRO A 101 23.40 18.76 -15.16
N PHE A 102 23.58 18.67 -13.84
CA PHE A 102 24.49 19.56 -13.12
C PHE A 102 25.91 19.51 -13.72
N HIS A 103 26.56 20.66 -13.83
CA HIS A 103 27.92 20.74 -14.35
C HIS A 103 28.92 20.06 -13.41
N ASN A 104 29.95 19.43 -13.98
CA ASN A 104 31.07 18.83 -13.22
C ASN A 104 31.85 19.87 -12.39
N SER A 105 31.73 21.17 -12.70
CA SER A 105 32.32 22.27 -11.94
C SER A 105 31.53 22.64 -10.68
N THR A 106 30.34 22.07 -10.47
CA THR A 106 29.51 22.33 -9.29
C THR A 106 30.26 21.90 -8.03
N LYS A 107 30.47 22.84 -7.10
CA LYS A 107 31.17 22.58 -5.83
C LYS A 107 30.24 22.39 -4.64
N SER A 108 29.05 22.96 -4.70
CA SER A 108 28.05 22.83 -3.65
C SER A 108 26.63 22.86 -4.21
N ILE A 109 25.72 22.19 -3.50
CA ILE A 109 24.29 22.14 -3.79
C ILE A 109 23.52 22.39 -2.50
N ALA A 110 22.62 23.38 -2.50
CA ALA A 110 21.64 23.58 -1.44
C ALA A 110 20.32 22.91 -1.83
N VAL A 111 19.93 21.87 -1.10
CA VAL A 111 18.66 21.17 -1.29
C VAL A 111 17.64 21.79 -0.33
N ILE A 112 16.56 22.36 -0.86
CA ILE A 112 15.55 23.05 -0.04
C ILE A 112 14.17 22.45 -0.29
N GLY A 113 13.49 22.08 0.78
CA GLY A 113 12.06 21.76 0.73
C GLY A 113 11.61 20.60 1.63
N PRO A 114 10.31 20.55 1.95
CA PRO A 114 9.72 19.55 2.84
C PRO A 114 9.79 18.12 2.30
N ASN A 115 9.86 17.94 0.98
CA ASN A 115 9.95 16.62 0.34
C ASN A 115 11.38 16.21 -0.01
N ALA A 116 12.40 17.02 0.33
CA ALA A 116 13.77 16.69 0.02
C ALA A 116 14.29 15.52 0.88
N ALA A 117 14.04 15.58 2.20
CA ALA A 117 14.47 14.55 3.15
C ALA A 117 13.42 13.46 3.40
N ILE A 118 12.26 13.52 2.73
CA ILE A 118 11.14 12.57 2.90
C ILE A 118 10.86 11.92 1.56
N ALA A 119 10.98 10.58 1.49
CA ALA A 119 10.60 9.83 0.31
C ALA A 119 9.07 9.78 0.17
N ARG A 120 8.54 10.41 -0.88
CA ARG A 120 7.11 10.35 -1.23
C ARG A 120 6.90 9.21 -2.24
N THR A 121 6.62 8.02 -1.74
CA THR A 121 6.66 6.77 -2.54
C THR A 121 5.33 6.39 -3.20
N GLY A 122 4.25 7.13 -3.00
CA GLY A 122 2.97 6.82 -3.62
C GLY A 122 1.79 7.56 -3.00
N ALA A 123 0.59 7.14 -3.42
CA ALA A 123 -0.68 7.71 -2.98
C ALA A 123 -1.12 7.17 -1.61
N GLY A 124 -2.12 7.83 -1.02
CA GLY A 124 -2.82 7.34 0.17
C GLY A 124 -3.90 6.29 -0.16
N GLY A 125 -4.68 5.90 0.86
CA GLY A 125 -5.83 5.02 0.69
C GLY A 125 -5.47 3.60 0.29
N SER A 126 -6.30 2.97 -0.54
CA SER A 126 -6.14 1.56 -0.98
C SER A 126 -4.89 1.31 -1.83
N ALA A 127 -4.30 2.35 -2.41
CA ALA A 127 -3.06 2.27 -3.18
C ALA A 127 -1.79 2.40 -2.31
N ARG A 128 -1.94 2.69 -1.01
CA ARG A 128 -0.80 2.86 -0.10
C ARG A 128 -0.15 1.50 0.17
N VAL A 129 1.16 1.44 -0.04
CA VAL A 129 2.01 0.30 0.32
C VAL A 129 3.05 0.75 1.34
N ASN A 130 3.35 -0.09 2.32
CA ASN A 130 4.48 0.11 3.23
C ASN A 130 5.73 -0.52 2.60
N PRO A 131 6.70 0.29 2.11
CA PRO A 131 7.86 -0.25 1.44
C PRO A 131 8.85 -0.84 2.45
N PHE A 132 9.68 -1.80 2.00
CA PHE A 132 10.78 -2.33 2.81
C PHE A 132 11.80 -1.26 3.20
N TYR A 133 12.05 -0.31 2.28
CA TYR A 133 12.83 0.90 2.50
C TYR A 133 12.45 1.92 1.43
N SER A 134 12.85 3.17 1.61
CA SER A 134 12.60 4.23 0.65
C SER A 134 13.80 5.19 0.64
N VAL A 135 14.20 5.65 -0.55
CA VAL A 135 15.29 6.62 -0.71
C VAL A 135 14.69 8.00 -0.95
N SER A 136 15.02 8.96 -0.09
CA SER A 136 14.57 10.35 -0.28
C SER A 136 15.36 11.03 -1.41
N PRO A 137 14.85 12.12 -2.03
CA PRO A 137 15.63 12.87 -3.02
C PRO A 137 17.00 13.34 -2.51
N LEU A 138 17.07 13.81 -1.26
CA LEU A 138 18.32 14.23 -0.61
C LEU A 138 19.31 13.07 -0.46
N GLU A 139 18.82 11.91 0.00
CA GLU A 139 19.63 10.70 0.14
C GLU A 139 20.12 10.20 -1.23
N GLY A 140 19.23 10.16 -2.23
CA GLY A 140 19.59 9.78 -3.60
C GLY A 140 20.67 10.68 -4.20
N LEU A 141 20.58 12.00 -3.97
CA LEU A 141 21.60 12.95 -4.40
C LEU A 141 22.94 12.70 -3.69
N LYS A 142 22.93 12.51 -2.36
CA LYS A 142 24.14 12.19 -1.58
C LYS A 142 24.80 10.90 -2.04
N ASN A 143 24.01 9.85 -2.27
CA ASN A 143 24.49 8.56 -2.76
C ASN A 143 25.11 8.64 -4.16
N LYS A 144 24.65 9.59 -5.00
CA LYS A 144 25.15 9.74 -6.38
C LYS A 144 26.40 10.62 -6.48
N MET A 145 26.48 11.69 -5.69
CA MET A 145 27.50 12.72 -5.85
C MET A 145 28.79 12.47 -5.03
N ASN A 146 28.80 11.50 -4.10
CA ASN A 146 29.94 11.20 -3.22
C ASN A 146 30.47 12.45 -2.48
N ASN A 147 31.67 12.38 -1.88
CA ASN A 147 32.24 13.46 -1.06
C ASN A 147 32.85 14.63 -1.87
N ASP A 148 32.68 14.65 -3.20
CA ASP A 148 33.32 15.66 -4.08
C ASP A 148 32.54 16.98 -4.16
N ILE A 149 31.30 17.01 -3.64
CA ILE A 149 30.40 18.16 -3.67
C ILE A 149 29.79 18.37 -2.28
N GLU A 150 29.79 19.61 -1.81
CA GLU A 150 29.15 19.97 -0.54
C GLU A 150 27.63 20.02 -0.70
N ILE A 151 26.89 19.12 -0.02
CA ILE A 151 25.42 19.06 -0.07
C ILE A 151 24.85 19.57 1.26
N ASN A 152 24.26 20.76 1.21
CA ASN A 152 23.56 21.39 2.32
C ASN A 152 22.05 21.17 2.20
N TYR A 153 21.34 21.10 3.33
CA TYR A 153 19.89 20.90 3.36
C TYR A 153 19.21 21.89 4.30
N ALA A 154 18.07 22.43 3.86
CA ALA A 154 17.12 23.12 4.73
C ALA A 154 15.69 22.69 4.40
N PRO A 155 14.80 22.51 5.39
CA PRO A 155 13.41 22.14 5.14
C PRO A 155 12.64 23.24 4.39
N GLY A 156 13.00 24.51 4.62
CA GLY A 156 12.28 25.67 4.09
C GLY A 156 10.94 25.85 4.80
N ILE A 157 9.95 25.04 4.44
CA ILE A 157 8.61 25.03 5.05
C ILE A 157 8.28 23.65 5.61
N TYR A 158 7.33 23.60 6.54
CA TYR A 158 6.73 22.35 7.01
C TYR A 158 5.31 22.24 6.41
N MET A 159 5.01 21.11 5.75
CA MET A 159 3.70 20.89 5.11
C MET A 159 2.71 20.09 5.98
N ASP A 160 3.13 19.59 7.14
CA ASP A 160 2.26 18.77 7.97
C ASP A 160 1.45 19.62 8.94
N ASN A 161 0.12 19.47 8.86
CA ASN A 161 -0.83 20.07 9.81
C ASN A 161 -1.23 19.05 10.90
N LYS A 162 -0.70 17.83 10.83
CA LYS A 162 -0.73 16.83 11.90
C LYS A 162 0.59 17.00 12.64
N GLY A 163 0.53 17.10 13.97
CA GLY A 163 1.69 17.47 14.80
C GLY A 163 2.94 16.65 14.52
N VAL A 164 4.09 17.16 15.00
CA VAL A 164 5.40 16.54 14.80
C VAL A 164 5.35 15.08 15.22
N VAL A 165 5.57 14.16 14.27
CA VAL A 165 5.74 12.75 14.55
C VAL A 165 7.01 12.60 15.38
N VAL A 166 6.87 12.09 16.60
CA VAL A 166 8.02 11.79 17.46
C VAL A 166 8.76 10.62 16.83
N SER A 167 10.03 10.83 16.45
CA SER A 167 10.86 9.75 15.91
C SER A 167 10.95 8.61 16.91
N LYS A 168 10.91 7.37 16.42
CA LYS A 168 11.07 6.17 17.25
C LYS A 168 12.39 6.15 18.04
N GLU A 169 13.39 6.91 17.61
CA GLU A 169 14.65 7.10 18.36
C GLU A 169 14.43 7.79 19.72
N TYR A 170 13.31 8.47 19.91
CA TYR A 170 12.90 9.07 21.19
C TYR A 170 11.88 8.22 21.95
N LEU A 171 11.43 7.09 21.37
CA LEU A 171 10.46 6.19 21.99
C LEU A 171 11.17 4.96 22.53
N LEU A 172 10.72 4.46 23.68
CA LEU A 172 11.20 3.23 24.31
C LEU A 172 9.99 2.38 24.70
N THR A 173 10.10 1.06 24.50
CA THR A 173 9.15 0.09 25.04
C THR A 173 9.15 0.14 26.58
N PRO A 174 8.07 -0.30 27.25
CA PRO A 174 7.98 -0.23 28.73
C PRO A 174 9.12 -0.94 29.47
N ASP A 175 9.75 -1.95 28.86
CA ASP A 175 10.92 -2.65 29.39
C ASP A 175 12.26 -1.91 29.18
N GLY A 176 12.25 -0.80 28.44
CA GLY A 176 13.42 0.01 28.09
C GLY A 176 14.38 -0.63 27.09
N LYS A 177 14.06 -1.80 26.52
CA LYS A 177 15.01 -2.58 25.71
C LYS A 177 14.93 -2.31 24.21
N SER A 178 13.80 -1.80 23.72
CA SER A 178 13.55 -1.60 22.30
C SER A 178 13.05 -0.18 22.00
N ARG A 179 13.35 0.32 20.81
CA ARG A 179 12.79 1.58 20.29
C ARG A 179 11.43 1.29 19.66
N GLY A 180 10.39 2.04 20.06
CA GLY A 180 9.04 1.87 19.52
C GLY A 180 7.95 2.00 20.57
N LEU A 181 6.77 1.45 20.26
CA LEU A 181 5.59 1.46 21.13
C LEU A 181 5.08 0.03 21.36
N GLU A 182 4.50 -0.22 22.54
CA GLU A 182 3.77 -1.46 22.85
C GLU A 182 2.26 -1.20 22.70
N GLY A 183 1.61 -1.94 21.80
CA GLY A 183 0.16 -1.95 21.66
C GLY A 183 -0.46 -3.17 22.35
N THR A 184 -1.50 -2.94 23.15
CA THR A 184 -2.33 -4.03 23.71
C THR A 184 -3.79 -3.83 23.33
N TYR A 185 -4.41 -4.88 22.81
CA TYR A 185 -5.82 -4.87 22.40
C TYR A 185 -6.68 -5.65 23.40
N PHE A 186 -7.86 -5.10 23.72
CA PHE A 186 -8.80 -5.69 24.66
C PHE A 186 -10.15 -5.94 23.97
N ASN A 187 -10.87 -6.97 24.41
CA ASN A 187 -12.24 -7.18 23.98
C ASN A 187 -13.18 -6.28 24.79
N GLY A 188 -13.73 -5.25 24.14
CA GLY A 188 -14.57 -4.23 24.77
C GLY A 188 -13.80 -2.94 25.09
N ILE A 189 -14.44 -2.06 25.87
CA ILE A 189 -13.91 -0.72 26.19
C ILE A 189 -13.12 -0.68 27.51
N GLU A 190 -13.11 -1.79 28.26
CA GLU A 190 -12.44 -1.87 29.56
C GLU A 190 -11.05 -2.49 29.44
N ILE A 191 -10.03 -1.76 29.90
CA ILE A 191 -8.64 -2.22 29.93
C ILE A 191 -8.50 -3.40 30.91
N GLY A 192 -7.82 -4.47 30.50
CA GLY A 192 -7.30 -5.51 31.39
C GLY A 192 -8.21 -6.72 31.67
N LYS A 193 -9.47 -6.75 31.21
CA LYS A 193 -10.38 -7.87 31.55
C LYS A 193 -10.29 -9.06 30.60
N THR A 194 -9.96 -8.86 29.32
CA THR A 194 -9.58 -9.92 28.37
C THR A 194 -8.79 -9.31 27.21
N GLY A 195 -7.58 -9.81 26.93
CA GLY A 195 -6.76 -9.31 25.83
C GLY A 195 -5.89 -10.42 25.24
N TRP A 196 -5.94 -10.54 23.91
CA TRP A 196 -5.08 -11.41 23.12
C TRP A 196 -4.40 -10.53 22.07
N VAL A 197 -3.09 -10.75 21.89
CA VAL A 197 -2.15 -10.04 21.01
C VAL A 197 -1.48 -8.80 21.63
N ARG A 198 -0.20 -8.98 21.98
CA ARG A 198 0.79 -7.90 22.12
C ARG A 198 1.50 -7.77 20.78
N GLU A 199 1.57 -6.56 20.25
CA GLU A 199 2.32 -6.29 19.03
C GLU A 199 3.32 -5.16 19.30
N GLN A 200 4.58 -5.38 18.92
CA GLN A 200 5.59 -4.32 18.89
C GLN A 200 5.38 -3.52 17.61
N ILE A 201 5.12 -2.22 17.76
CA ILE A 201 4.96 -1.32 16.62
C ILE A 201 6.34 -0.67 16.35
N PRO A 202 6.96 -0.93 15.19
CA PRO A 202 8.33 -0.52 14.87
C PRO A 202 8.52 0.96 14.52
#